data_AF-A0A3M1MC49-F1
#
_entry.id   AF-A0A3M1MC49-F1
#
_cell.length_a   1.000
_cell.length_b   1.000
_cell.length_c   1.000
_cell.angle_alpha   90.00
_cell.angle_beta   90.00
_cell.angle_gamma   90.00
#
_symmetry.space_group_name_H-M   'P 1'
#
loop_
_entity.id
_entity.type
_entity.pdbx_description
1 polymer ?
#
loop_
_entity_poly.entity_id
_entity_poly.type
_entity_poly.pdbx_seq_one_letter_code
_entity_poly.pdbx_strand_id
1 'polypeptide(L)'
;MRSIGVRRRGLSLLELLAVVTIMGILAAVVVPRLGTGGSIAKSEACHVQREIIQIQTALFRREKGRFPARDLSDIGRDPKYFPEGLPTCPVDGGPYLIDTSTGLVRGHNH
;
A
#
# COMPACT_ATOMS: atom_id res chain seq x y z
N MET A 1 -34.85 54.07 -26.35
CA MET A 1 -33.97 53.15 -25.58
C MET A 1 -34.73 51.84 -25.36
N ARG A 2 -34.34 50.74 -26.02
CA ARG A 2 -34.96 49.42 -25.81
C ARG A 2 -34.24 48.74 -24.65
N SER A 3 -34.92 48.63 -23.51
CA SER A 3 -34.46 47.88 -22.35
C SER A 3 -34.48 46.38 -22.68
N ILE A 4 -33.30 45.76 -22.71
CA ILE A 4 -33.14 44.31 -22.88
C ILE A 4 -33.29 43.70 -21.48
N GLY A 5 -34.51 43.24 -21.16
CA GLY A 5 -34.78 42.53 -19.91
C GLY A 5 -34.04 41.18 -19.89
N VAL A 6 -33.11 41.02 -18.96
CA VAL A 6 -32.41 39.74 -18.73
C VAL A 6 -33.40 38.74 -18.14
N ARG A 7 -33.89 37.79 -18.95
CA ARG A 7 -34.70 36.67 -18.48
C ARG A 7 -33.84 35.79 -17.58
N ARG A 8 -34.15 35.74 -16.28
CA ARG A 8 -33.58 34.74 -15.37
C ARG A 8 -34.16 33.37 -15.76
N ARG A 9 -33.33 32.48 -16.29
CA ARG A 9 -33.68 31.07 -16.51
C ARG A 9 -33.44 30.31 -15.20
N GLY A 10 -34.47 29.69 -14.63
CA GLY A 10 -34.35 28.78 -13.51
C GLY A 10 -34.12 27.34 -14.00
N LEU A 11 -33.47 26.52 -13.18
CA LEU A 11 -33.31 25.08 -13.43
C LEU A 11 -34.68 24.39 -13.47
N SER A 12 -34.88 23.51 -14.45
CA SER A 12 -36.05 22.63 -14.54
C SER A 12 -35.93 21.45 -13.58
N LEU A 13 -37.06 20.94 -13.07
CA LEU A 13 -37.09 19.69 -12.29
C LEU A 13 -36.49 18.52 -13.07
N LEU A 14 -36.70 18.49 -14.39
CA LEU A 14 -36.12 17.47 -15.26
C LEU A 14 -34.59 17.59 -15.38
N GLU A 15 -34.05 18.81 -15.37
CA GLU A 15 -32.60 19.01 -15.39
C GLU A 15 -31.96 18.50 -14.10
N LEU A 16 -32.56 18.81 -12.94
CA LEU A 16 -32.06 18.31 -11.67
C LEU A 16 -32.14 16.78 -11.62
N LEU A 17 -33.24 16.20 -12.09
CA LEU A 17 -33.44 14.75 -12.13
C LEU A 17 -32.39 14.05 -13.02
N ALA A 18 -32.10 14.60 -14.20
CA ALA A 18 -31.07 14.09 -15.10
C ALA A 18 -29.66 14.17 -14.47
N VAL A 19 -29.34 15.27 -13.77
CA VAL A 19 -28.03 15.44 -13.12
C VAL A 19 -27.84 14.43 -11.98
N VAL A 20 -28.82 14.27 -11.09
CA VAL A 20 -28.66 13.33 -9.95
C VAL A 20 -28.63 11.87 -10.41
N THR A 21 -29.33 11.52 -11.50
CA THR A 21 -29.23 10.18 -12.09
C THR A 21 -27.85 9.92 -12.68
N ILE A 22 -27.28 10.86 -13.43
CA ILE A 22 -25.91 10.73 -13.95
C ILE A 22 -24.90 10.65 -12.80
N MET A 23 -25.04 11.48 -11.76
CA MET A 23 -24.17 11.41 -10.57
C MET A 23 -24.28 10.07 -9.84
N GLY A 24 -25.48 9.49 -9.72
CA GLY A 24 -25.68 8.17 -9.12
C GLY A 24 -24.98 7.05 -9.90
N ILE A 25 -25.07 7.06 -11.23
CA ILE A 25 -24.39 6.09 -12.09
C ILE A 25 -22.87 6.23 -11.96
N LEU A 26 -22.34 7.46 -11.98
CA LEU A 26 -20.91 7.71 -11.82
C LEU A 26 -20.40 7.26 -10.44
N ALA A 27 -21.13 7.58 -9.37
CA ALA A 27 -20.79 7.17 -8.01
C ALA A 27 -20.72 5.64 -7.87
N ALA A 28 -21.68 4.91 -8.48
CA ALA A 28 -21.70 3.45 -8.45
C ALA A 28 -20.46 2.81 -9.12
N VAL A 29 -19.90 3.45 -10.15
CA VAL A 29 -18.70 2.94 -10.87
C VAL A 29 -17.41 3.33 -10.17
N VAL A 30 -17.31 4.55 -9.63
CA VAL A 30 -16.06 5.10 -9.09
C VAL A 30 -15.74 4.56 -7.69
N VAL A 31 -16.73 4.46 -6.80
CA VAL A 31 -16.55 4.03 -5.40
C VAL A 31 -15.83 2.68 -5.24
N PRO A 32 -16.20 1.57 -5.92
CA PRO A 32 -15.56 0.28 -5.71
C PRO A 32 -14.08 0.25 -6.11
N ARG A 33 -13.65 1.11 -7.04
CA ARG A 33 -12.24 1.18 -7.49
C ARG A 33 -11.30 1.75 -6.42
N LEU A 34 -11.81 2.54 -5.48
CA LEU A 34 -10.99 3.16 -4.44
C LEU A 34 -10.59 2.18 -3.33
N GLY A 35 -11.36 1.11 -3.12
CA GLY A 35 -11.12 0.15 -2.04
C GLY A 35 -10.11 -0.95 -2.36
N THR A 36 -10.05 -1.42 -3.61
CA THR A 36 -9.28 -2.62 -3.98
C THR A 36 -7.79 -2.35 -4.23
N GLY A 37 -7.43 -1.14 -4.66
CA GLY A 37 -6.02 -0.81 -4.93
C GLY A 37 -5.15 -0.81 -3.68
N GLY A 38 -5.71 -0.43 -2.52
CA GLY A 38 -4.97 -0.34 -1.27
C GLY A 38 -4.57 -1.71 -0.69
N SER A 39 -5.43 -2.72 -0.79
CA SER A 39 -5.11 -4.06 -0.27
C SER A 39 -4.04 -4.76 -1.13
N ILE A 40 -4.13 -4.63 -2.45
CA ILE A 40 -3.13 -5.19 -3.39
C ILE A 40 -1.78 -4.48 -3.19
N ALA A 41 -1.76 -3.16 -3.06
CA ALA A 41 -0.52 -2.43 -2.82
C ALA A 41 0.18 -2.88 -1.52
N LYS A 42 -0.60 -3.20 -0.47
CA LYS A 42 -0.06 -3.72 0.79
C LYS A 42 0.50 -5.13 0.63
N SER A 43 -0.19 -6.05 -0.05
CA SER A 43 0.32 -7.42 -0.25
C SER A 43 1.63 -7.39 -1.05
N GLU A 44 1.68 -6.65 -2.16
CA GLU A 44 2.87 -6.49 -2.98
C GLU A 44 4.04 -5.85 -2.21
N ALA A 45 3.76 -4.78 -1.45
CA ALA A 45 4.77 -4.15 -0.61
C ALA A 45 5.33 -5.11 0.44
N CYS A 46 4.50 -5.98 1.02
CA CYS A 46 4.96 -6.98 1.97
C CYS A 46 5.81 -8.07 1.29
N HIS A 47 5.50 -8.48 0.05
CA HIS A 47 6.36 -9.39 -0.73
C HIS A 47 7.72 -8.78 -1.02
N VAL A 48 7.76 -7.52 -1.48
CA VAL A 48 9.02 -6.79 -1.74
C VAL A 48 9.86 -6.67 -0.46
N GLN A 49 9.24 -6.34 0.67
CA GLN A 49 9.96 -6.27 1.96
C GLN A 49 10.59 -7.62 2.35
N ARG A 50 9.91 -8.74 2.09
CA ARG A 50 10.48 -10.08 2.33
C ARG A 50 11.72 -10.32 1.49
N GLU A 51 11.68 -9.99 0.21
CA GLU A 51 12.83 -10.16 -0.70
C GLU A 51 14.01 -9.28 -0.28
N ILE A 52 13.75 -8.02 0.06
CA ILE A 52 14.77 -7.10 0.58
C ILE A 52 15.43 -7.70 1.82
N ILE A 53 14.63 -8.19 2.79
CA ILE A 53 15.16 -8.83 4.00
C ILE A 53 16.04 -10.03 3.63
N GLN A 54 15.59 -10.91 2.73
CA GLN A 54 16.37 -12.07 2.30
C GLN A 54 17.70 -11.69 1.64
N ILE A 55 17.72 -10.61 0.86
CA ILE A 55 18.96 -10.09 0.28
C ILE A 55 19.89 -9.58 1.40
N GLN A 56 19.36 -8.82 2.37
CA GLN A 56 20.16 -8.33 3.49
C GLN A 56 20.68 -9.46 4.38
N THR A 57 19.90 -10.50 4.66
CA THR A 57 20.36 -11.65 5.44
C THR A 57 21.42 -12.46 4.69
N ALA A 58 21.32 -12.58 3.37
CA ALA A 58 22.34 -13.19 2.54
C ALA A 58 23.64 -12.39 2.57
N LEU A 59 23.58 -11.06 2.43
CA LEU A 59 24.74 -10.17 2.55
C LEU A 59 25.38 -10.28 3.94
N PHE A 60 24.57 -10.25 5.00
CA PHE A 60 25.04 -10.41 6.37
C PHE A 60 25.77 -11.75 6.56
N ARG A 61 25.24 -12.84 6.00
CA ARG A 61 25.92 -14.15 6.03
C ARG A 61 27.25 -14.12 5.29
N ARG A 62 27.35 -13.41 4.17
CA ARG A 62 28.61 -13.28 3.41
C ARG A 62 29.67 -12.53 4.20
N GLU A 63 29.29 -11.55 5.01
CA GLU A 63 30.24 -10.73 5.77
C GLU A 63 30.57 -11.28 7.15
N LYS A 64 29.59 -11.87 7.84
CA LYS A 64 29.73 -12.36 9.24
C LYS A 64 29.88 -13.87 9.34
N GLY A 65 29.72 -14.61 8.24
CA GLY A 65 29.81 -16.08 8.19
C GLY A 65 28.60 -16.82 8.79
N ARG A 66 27.62 -16.10 9.33
CA ARG A 66 26.40 -16.66 9.94
C ARG A 66 25.17 -15.87 9.49
N PHE A 67 24.00 -16.49 9.51
CA PHE A 67 22.75 -15.75 9.39
C PHE A 67 22.48 -14.88 10.62
N PRO A 68 21.68 -13.80 10.47
CA PRO A 68 21.27 -12.97 11.59
C PRO A 68 20.33 -13.73 12.54
N ALA A 69 20.02 -13.11 13.68
CA ALA A 69 19.07 -13.65 14.65
C ALA A 69 17.69 -13.85 14.01
N ARG A 70 16.90 -14.80 14.54
CA ARG A 70 15.57 -15.15 14.02
C ARG A 70 14.64 -13.94 13.90
N ASP A 71 14.73 -13.02 14.85
CA ASP A 71 13.95 -11.80 14.96
C ASP A 71 14.63 -10.58 14.30
N LEU A 72 15.73 -10.80 13.59
CA LEU A 72 16.53 -9.78 12.93
C LEU A 72 17.08 -8.71 13.90
N SER A 73 17.13 -8.98 15.21
CA SER A 73 17.52 -8.00 16.24
C SER A 73 18.98 -7.51 16.12
N ASP A 74 19.86 -8.31 15.51
CA ASP A 74 21.25 -7.96 15.27
C ASP A 74 21.43 -7.13 13.99
N ILE A 75 20.89 -7.60 12.86
CA ILE A 75 20.97 -6.89 11.58
C ILE A 75 20.10 -5.63 11.55
N GLY A 76 18.97 -5.62 12.25
CA GLY A 76 17.99 -4.52 12.25
C GLY A 76 18.43 -3.26 12.98
N ARG A 77 19.48 -3.35 13.81
CA ARG A 77 20.11 -2.20 14.48
C ARG A 77 21.28 -1.64 13.69
N ASP A 78 21.72 -2.34 12.65
CA ASP A 78 22.88 -1.95 11.86
C ASP A 78 22.41 -1.12 10.64
N PRO A 79 22.69 0.20 10.63
CA PRO A 79 22.27 1.09 9.55
C PRO A 79 22.90 0.73 8.20
N LYS A 80 23.94 -0.12 8.17
CA LYS A 80 24.51 -0.66 6.94
C LYS A 80 23.51 -1.51 6.15
N TYR A 81 22.68 -2.29 6.84
CA TYR A 81 21.72 -3.20 6.21
C TYR A 81 20.31 -2.61 6.21
N PHE A 82 19.94 -1.91 7.28
CA PHE A 82 18.62 -1.28 7.44
C PHE A 82 18.78 0.17 7.94
N PRO A 83 18.99 1.15 7.03
CA PRO A 83 19.22 2.55 7.42
C PRO A 83 18.00 3.18 8.11
N GLU A 84 16.79 2.78 7.70
CA GLU A 84 15.52 3.23 8.27
C GLU A 84 14.99 2.29 9.37
N GLY A 85 15.77 1.29 9.77
CA GLY A 85 15.34 0.21 10.66
C GLY A 85 14.53 -0.89 9.96
N LEU A 86 14.07 -1.86 10.75
CA LEU A 86 13.31 -3.01 10.23
C LEU A 86 11.89 -2.60 9.84
N PRO A 87 11.44 -2.92 8.62
CA PRO A 87 10.05 -2.69 8.23
C PRO A 87 9.11 -3.69 8.92
N THR A 88 7.85 -3.31 9.06
CA THR A 88 6.75 -4.18 9.48
C THR A 88 5.86 -4.48 8.28
N CYS A 89 5.26 -5.67 8.22
CA CYS A 89 4.41 -6.00 7.09
C CYS A 89 3.19 -5.07 7.01
N PRO A 90 2.93 -4.41 5.87
CA PRO A 90 1.84 -3.44 5.72
C PRO A 90 0.42 -4.06 5.70
N VAL A 91 0.31 -5.38 5.65
CA VAL A 91 -0.97 -6.12 5.69
C VAL A 91 -1.44 -6.34 7.11
N ASP A 92 -0.58 -6.88 7.99
CA ASP A 92 -0.93 -7.31 9.35
C ASP A 92 -0.18 -6.52 10.46
N GLY A 93 0.81 -5.70 10.11
CA GLY A 93 1.66 -4.98 11.05
C GLY A 93 2.67 -5.88 11.79
N GLY A 94 2.76 -7.16 11.43
CA GLY A 94 3.60 -8.13 12.09
C GLY A 94 5.09 -7.94 11.80
N PRO A 95 5.99 -8.32 12.74
CA PRO A 95 7.41 -8.35 12.48
C PRO A 95 7.77 -9.50 11.53
N TYR A 96 8.88 -9.34 10.81
CA TYR A 96 9.45 -10.40 9.99
C TYR A 96 10.34 -11.32 10.82
N LEU A 97 10.15 -12.62 10.63
CA LEU A 97 11.02 -13.66 11.19
C LEU A 97 11.69 -14.42 10.07
N ILE A 98 12.94 -14.81 10.28
CA ILE A 98 13.68 -15.63 9.32
C ILE A 98 13.89 -17.04 9.84
N ASP A 99 14.06 -17.96 8.91
CA ASP A 99 14.69 -19.23 9.16
C ASP A 99 16.21 -19.05 9.24
N THR A 100 16.81 -19.32 10.39
CA THR A 100 18.26 -19.14 10.60
C THR A 100 19.12 -20.17 9.89
N SER A 101 18.53 -21.21 9.30
CA SER A 101 19.23 -22.22 8.49
C SER A 101 19.29 -21.86 7.01
N THR A 102 18.23 -21.21 6.48
CA THR A 102 18.12 -20.85 5.05
C THR A 102 18.27 -19.36 4.78
N GLY A 103 18.06 -18.50 5.78
CA GLY A 103 18.01 -17.03 5.64
C GLY A 103 16.70 -16.49 5.09
N LEU A 104 15.72 -17.38 4.82
CA LEU A 104 14.45 -17.03 4.20
C LEU A 104 13.45 -16.52 5.23
N VAL A 105 12.61 -15.56 4.82
CA VAL A 105 11.51 -15.05 5.66
C VAL A 105 10.40 -16.08 5.78
N ARG A 106 9.95 -16.34 7.02
CA ARG A 106 8.84 -17.24 7.33
C ARG A 106 7.51 -16.47 7.39
N GLY A 107 6.46 -17.01 6.77
CA GLY A 107 5.12 -16.41 6.77
C GLY A 107 4.96 -15.27 5.76
N HIS A 108 3.98 -14.39 6.00
CA HIS A 108 3.70 -13.20 5.19
C HIS A 108 3.37 -13.51 3.71
N ASN A 109 2.59 -14.58 3.49
CA ASN A 109 2.11 -15.06 2.17
C ASN A 109 0.63 -14.69 1.94
N HIS A 110 0.29 -13.43 2.13
CA HIS A 110 -1.01 -12.84 1.78
C HIS A 110 -1.01 -12.29 0.35
#